data_AF-A0AAW5N1U3-F1
#
_entry.id   AF-A0AAW5N1U3-F1
#
_cell.length_a   1.000
_cell.length_b   1.000
_cell.length_c   1.000
_cell.angle_alpha   90.00
_cell.angle_beta   90.00
_cell.angle_gamma   90.00
#
_symmetry.space_group_name_H-M   'P 1'
#
loop_
_entity.id
_entity.type
_entity.pdbx_description
1 polymer ?
#
loop_
_entity_poly.entity_id
_entity_poly.type
_entity_poly.pdbx_seq_one_letter_code
_entity_poly.pdbx_strand_id
1 'polypeptide(L)' 'MKNLSLSVLLLLAGGGLPHAAVQKTVFSADVVSSACHVVVDADSTGNSGRLTFVTYRKSTGASVPPRDFTVRLYESGAT' A
#
# COMPACT_ATOMS: atom_id res chain seq x y z
N MET A 1 -29.17 -15.17 -65.96
CA MET A 1 -27.86 -15.68 -65.50
C MET A 1 -26.74 -14.63 -65.54
N LYS A 2 -27.01 -13.32 -65.37
CA LYS A 2 -25.98 -12.26 -65.39
C LYS A 2 -25.68 -11.69 -63.99
N ASN A 3 -26.58 -11.94 -63.07
CA ASN A 3 -26.56 -11.57 -61.66
C ASN A 3 -25.78 -12.57 -60.78
N LEU A 4 -25.59 -13.82 -61.23
CA LEU A 4 -24.84 -14.83 -60.46
C LEU A 4 -23.33 -14.53 -60.44
N SER A 5 -22.78 -13.99 -61.53
CA SER A 5 -21.35 -13.67 -61.65
C SER A 5 -20.95 -12.49 -60.76
N LEU A 6 -21.82 -11.49 -60.62
CA LEU A 6 -21.55 -10.31 -59.79
C LEU A 6 -21.60 -10.67 -58.30
N SER A 7 -22.56 -11.53 -57.89
CA SER A 7 -22.65 -12.01 -56.50
C SER A 7 -21.42 -12.82 -56.09
N VAL A 8 -20.88 -13.67 -56.97
CA VAL A 8 -19.65 -14.43 -56.70
C VAL A 8 -18.43 -13.51 -56.57
N LEU A 9 -18.36 -12.42 -57.35
CA LEU A 9 -17.29 -11.42 -57.24
C LEU A 9 -17.35 -10.66 -55.92
N LEU A 10 -18.56 -10.32 -55.44
CA LEU A 10 -18.74 -9.67 -54.14
C LEU A 10 -18.40 -10.60 -52.97
N LEU A 11 -18.63 -11.91 -53.09
CA LEU A 11 -18.21 -12.89 -52.07
C LEU A 11 -16.69 -13.08 -52.01
N LEU A 12 -15.97 -12.94 -53.13
CA LEU A 12 -14.51 -13.03 -53.18
C LEU A 12 -13.81 -11.73 -52.76
N ALA A 13 -14.49 -10.58 -52.88
CA ALA A 13 -14.06 -9.29 -52.36
C ALA A 13 -14.56 -9.01 -50.93
N GLY A 14 -15.20 -10.00 -50.29
CA GLY A 14 -15.66 -9.97 -48.91
C GLY A 14 -14.47 -9.84 -47.97
N GLY A 15 -14.14 -8.59 -47.64
CA GLY A 15 -13.01 -8.20 -46.83
C GLY A 15 -12.89 -9.06 -45.59
N GLY A 16 -11.66 -9.52 -45.33
CA GLY A 16 -11.28 -9.98 -44.02
C GLY A 16 -11.70 -8.91 -43.03
N LEU A 17 -12.73 -9.21 -42.24
CA LEU A 17 -13.10 -8.38 -41.11
C LEU A 17 -11.80 -8.20 -40.31
N PRO A 18 -11.31 -6.97 -40.09
CA PRO A 18 -10.25 -6.79 -39.13
C PRO A 18 -10.82 -7.31 -37.82
N HIS A 19 -10.39 -8.49 -37.41
CA HIS A 19 -10.55 -8.94 -36.04
C HIS A 19 -9.71 -7.96 -35.25
N ALA A 20 -10.33 -6.86 -34.81
CA ALA A 20 -9.76 -5.99 -33.82
C ALA A 20 -9.64 -6.85 -32.57
N ALA A 21 -8.48 -7.50 -32.42
CA ALA A 21 -8.15 -8.26 -31.24
C ALA A 21 -8.08 -7.25 -30.09
N VAL A 22 -9.13 -7.17 -29.29
CA VAL A 22 -9.13 -6.35 -28.08
C VAL A 22 -8.20 -7.05 -27.09
N GLN A 23 -6.95 -6.60 -27.05
CA GLN A 23 -5.98 -7.09 -26.09
C GLN A 23 -6.25 -6.43 -24.74
N LYS A 24 -6.94 -7.15 -23.86
CA LYS A 24 -7.24 -6.69 -22.51
C LYS A 24 -6.15 -7.16 -21.55
N THR A 25 -5.25 -6.26 -21.15
CA THR A 25 -4.30 -6.52 -20.08
C THR A 25 -4.88 -5.98 -18.77
N VAL A 26 -5.30 -6.88 -17.88
CA VAL A 26 -5.81 -6.52 -16.55
C VAL A 26 -4.70 -6.74 -15.54
N PHE A 27 -4.25 -5.65 -14.93
CA PHE A 27 -3.39 -5.71 -13.74
C PHE A 27 -4.29 -5.61 -12.51
N SER A 28 -4.23 -6.61 -11.65
CA SER A 28 -4.79 -6.55 -10.30
C SER A 28 -3.65 -6.74 -9.34
N ALA A 29 -3.37 -5.74 -8.52
CA ALA A 29 -2.29 -5.78 -7.54
C ALA A 29 -2.76 -5.12 -6.26
N ASP A 30 -2.61 -5.83 -5.15
CA ASP A 30 -2.69 -5.27 -3.82
C ASP A 30 -1.26 -4.92 -3.38
N VAL A 31 -0.92 -3.64 -3.44
CA VAL A 31 0.38 -3.14 -2.98
C VAL A 31 0.24 -2.81 -1.50
N VAL A 32 0.68 -3.72 -0.63
CA VAL A 32 0.69 -3.51 0.82
C VAL A 32 2.09 -3.08 1.25
N SER A 33 2.23 -1.83 1.71
CA SER A 33 3.49 -1.28 2.23
C SER A 33 3.52 -1.37 3.75
N SER A 34 3.68 -2.56 4.32
CA SER A 34 3.65 -2.74 5.79
C SER A 34 4.96 -2.33 6.50
N ALA A 35 5.42 -1.10 6.29
CA ALA A 35 6.45 -0.50 7.14
C ALA A 35 5.75 0.38 8.19
N CYS A 36 5.40 -0.23 9.33
CA CYS A 36 4.94 0.53 10.48
C CYS A 36 6.07 1.46 10.94
N HIS A 37 5.82 2.76 10.90
CA HIS A 37 6.63 3.73 11.61
C HIS A 37 6.34 3.59 13.10
N VAL A 38 7.40 3.55 13.90
CA VAL A 38 7.32 3.45 15.34
C VAL A 38 7.73 4.79 15.94
N VAL A 39 6.82 5.37 16.72
CA VAL A 39 7.11 6.55 17.55
C VAL A 39 6.88 6.19 19.01
N VAL A 40 7.86 6.50 19.84
CA VAL A 40 7.77 6.37 21.30
C VAL A 40 7.38 7.73 21.86
N ASP A 41 6.20 7.80 22.45
CA ASP A 41 5.73 8.96 23.19
C ASP A 41 6.10 8.80 24.67
N ALA A 42 6.84 9.79 25.18
CA ALA A 42 7.51 9.77 26.48
C ALA A 42 7.51 11.19 27.09
N ASP A 43 8.27 11.40 28.17
CA ASP A 43 8.24 12.62 28.99
C ASP A 43 8.56 13.93 28.27
N SER A 44 9.22 13.86 27.11
CA SER A 44 9.59 15.02 26.32
C SER A 44 8.68 15.11 25.10
N THR A 45 7.98 16.24 24.95
CA THR A 45 7.31 16.59 23.70
C THR A 45 8.34 16.64 22.57
N GLY A 46 8.30 15.66 21.66
CA GLY A 46 9.23 15.51 20.55
C GLY A 46 9.77 14.08 20.42
N ASN A 47 10.22 13.69 19.23
CA ASN A 47 10.66 12.34 18.84
C ASN A 47 11.93 11.81 19.57
N SER A 48 12.21 12.26 20.79
CA SER A 48 13.39 11.81 21.53
C SER A 48 13.19 10.46 22.21
N GLY A 49 11.94 9.98 22.37
CA GLY A 49 11.61 8.69 23.02
C GLY A 49 12.24 8.51 24.41
N ARG A 50 12.55 9.61 25.10
CA ARG A 50 13.41 9.61 26.27
C ARG A 50 12.59 9.64 27.55
N LEU A 51 12.81 8.64 28.41
CA LEU A 51 12.21 8.57 29.74
C LEU A 51 13.18 9.12 30.78
N THR A 52 12.68 9.97 31.67
CA THR A 52 13.46 10.50 32.81
C THR A 52 12.91 9.91 34.10
N PHE A 53 13.77 9.19 34.81
CA PHE A 53 13.47 8.61 36.11
C PHE A 53 13.92 9.55 37.23
N VAL A 54 13.30 9.41 38.40
CA VAL A 54 13.76 10.09 39.62
C VAL A 54 15.11 9.51 40.08
N THR A 55 15.86 10.28 40.86
CA THR A 55 17.18 9.86 41.37
C THR A 55 17.05 8.71 42.37
N TYR A 56 17.74 7.61 42.12
CA TYR A 56 17.89 6.53 43.10
C TYR A 56 18.73 6.98 44.30
N ARG A 57 18.15 6.93 45.50
CA ARG A 57 18.85 7.22 46.76
C ARG A 57 19.27 5.93 47.45
N LYS A 58 20.56 5.59 47.32
CA LYS A 58 21.18 4.40 47.95
C LYS A 58 20.94 4.32 49.45
N SER A 59 20.96 5.46 50.16
CA SER A 59 20.78 5.51 51.62
C SER A 59 19.42 5.00 52.08
N THR A 60 18.39 5.14 51.25
CA THR A 60 17.02 4.70 51.58
C THR A 60 16.70 3.30 51.06
N GLY A 61 17.47 2.79 50.09
CA GLY A 61 17.18 1.52 49.42
C GLY A 61 15.82 1.45 48.71
N ALA A 62 15.07 2.56 48.66
CA ALA A 62 13.74 2.61 48.09
C ALA A 62 13.79 2.42 46.57
N SER A 63 12.84 1.64 46.05
CA SER A 63 12.71 1.43 44.61
C SER A 63 12.37 2.73 43.90
N VAL A 64 12.90 2.89 42.69
CA VAL A 64 12.51 3.97 41.78
C VAL A 64 11.14 3.62 41.19
N PRO A 65 10.13 4.52 41.25
CA PRO A 65 8.82 4.24 40.67
C PRO A 65 8.90 3.93 39.16
N PRO A 66 8.06 3.00 38.66
CA PRO A 66 7.98 2.71 37.24
C PRO A 66 7.43 3.91 36.45
N ARG A 67 7.70 3.91 35.15
CA ARG A 67 7.30 4.99 34.22
C ARG A 67 6.56 4.40 33.05
N ASP A 68 5.38 4.96 32.79
CA ASP A 68 4.59 4.61 31.63
C ASP A 68 5.10 5.34 30.38
N PHE A 69 4.98 4.68 29.23
CA PHE A 69 5.26 5.25 27.91
C PHE A 69 4.33 4.61 26.90
N THR A 70 4.13 5.28 25.77
CA THR A 70 3.27 4.78 24.69
C THR A 70 4.10 4.51 23.45
N VAL A 71 3.90 3.33 22.85
CA VAL A 71 4.43 3.01 21.53
C VAL A 71 3.30 3.18 20.52
N ARG A 72 3.45 4.15 19.63
CA ARG A 72 2.50 4.37 18.54
C ARG A 72 3.07 3.79 17.26
N LEU A 73 2.36 2.80 16.72
CA LEU A 73 2.60 2.26 15.39
C LEU A 73 1.65 2.96 14.43
N TYR A 74 2.18 3.50 13.34
CA TYR A 74 1.36 4.04 12.25
C TYR A 74 2.02 3.71 10.90
N GLU A 75 1.21 3.54 9.88
CA GLU A 75 1.68 3.31 8.52
C GLU A 75 1.63 4.64 7.75
N SER A 76 2.73 5.02 7.10
CA SER A 76 2.76 6.25 6.31
C SER A 76 1.93 6.05 5.05
N GLY A 77 0.79 6.74 4.95
CA GLY A 77 -0.14 6.63 3.81
C GLY A 77 -1.40 5.81 4.08
N ALA A 78 -1.58 5.27 5.29
CA ALA A 78 -2.87 4.72 5.71
C ALA A 78 -3.84 5.87 6.02
N THR A 79 -4.80 6.11 5.11
CA THR A 79 -5.95 7.01 5.30
C THR A 79 -7.24 6.23 5.22
#